data_AF-A0AAW5C940-F1
#
_entry.id   AF-A0AAW5C940-F1
#
_cell.length_a   1.000
_cell.length_b   1.000
_cell.length_c   1.000
_cell.angle_alpha   90.00
_cell.angle_beta   90.00
_cell.angle_gamma   90.00
#
_symmetry.space_group_name_H-M   'P 1'
#
loop_
_entity.id
_entity.type
_entity.pdbx_description
1 polymer ?
#
loop_
_entity_poly.entity_id
_entity_poly.type
_entity_poly.pdbx_seq_one_letter_code
_entity_poly.pdbx_strand_id
1 'polypeptide(L)'
;MAGSKCAKIVLMADIDLQGSADNLWEPINAENNVFAEFDGGKHTIHNLYVDNYTGHADAKGYHYGGLFYVLRGTVKDLTIDNANVTCFRGGALVGRMDQGSVENCHVKNVMLTGYQKVAGLVGFVSTGSKDVTIRNCSVDQCAIKTTTPEEGLYQAGGLIGYLQTFDRNVLIEGNSVSGISFDKVYESAPDVADKVYDMEQLYSHAFIGTIANFSTKPTAYYLYKAELRDNTVAEQVSGIPTCDRTDEYIGWWAGDYNSGKPYAPKIIVNGETKDRWIEVKRIYNILKAGGDISIYRDCDLTKCSETKAAIAIEKPTTLTIAQNATLTVGKQQIVNKSKLTVKGPGSMSATDYIFMNEAGATLTIENGTYTATKATDANGVVIYNQGICHIKNGTFDGPGFTLMNTGSADMTIENGNVINRNSPTGYALMAAGGGSKLTVKGGRIEAIQSIGGANVTISGGTILNDCQYYALYNEGGKTTITGGYFSGYPGMKDVHIASGTVAIQGGYFEDNLTAAADGYVYKDNVQTVDGITYNYEVAAQ
;
A
#
# COMPACT_ATOMS: atom_id res chain seq x y z
N MET A 1 -42.64 -33.44 0.85
CA MET A 1 -41.57 -34.36 0.40
C MET A 1 -40.33 -33.52 0.15
N ALA A 2 -39.23 -33.77 0.85
CA ALA A 2 -37.97 -33.08 0.60
C ALA A 2 -37.49 -33.51 -0.80
N GLY A 3 -37.66 -32.61 -1.79
CA GLY A 3 -37.34 -32.89 -3.18
C GLY A 3 -35.89 -33.33 -3.31
N SER A 4 -35.67 -34.48 -3.92
CA SER A 4 -34.35 -34.97 -4.29
C SER A 4 -33.62 -33.88 -5.07
N LYS A 5 -32.54 -33.33 -4.50
CA LYS A 5 -31.72 -32.31 -5.16
C LYS A 5 -31.11 -32.93 -6.42
N CYS A 6 -31.39 -32.36 -7.58
CA CYS A 6 -30.94 -32.87 -8.85
C CYS A 6 -29.46 -32.56 -9.07
N ALA A 7 -28.64 -33.56 -9.38
CA ALA A 7 -27.22 -33.38 -9.65
C ALA A 7 -26.96 -32.90 -11.09
N LYS A 8 -27.82 -33.27 -12.04
CA LYS A 8 -27.67 -32.96 -13.47
C LYS A 8 -29.00 -32.53 -14.08
N ILE A 9 -29.01 -31.41 -14.78
CA ILE A 9 -30.17 -30.90 -15.51
C ILE A 9 -29.80 -30.83 -16.98
N VAL A 10 -30.71 -31.26 -17.86
CA VAL A 10 -30.54 -31.20 -19.31
C VAL A 10 -31.78 -30.57 -19.93
N LEU A 11 -31.62 -29.56 -20.78
CA LEU A 11 -32.73 -29.04 -21.57
C LEU A 11 -32.96 -29.92 -22.80
N MET A 12 -34.23 -30.18 -23.09
CA MET A 12 -34.67 -31.01 -24.23
C MET A 12 -35.34 -30.19 -25.35
N ALA A 13 -35.55 -28.90 -25.09
CA ALA A 13 -36.16 -27.93 -25.98
C ALA A 13 -35.83 -26.52 -25.47
N ASP A 14 -36.06 -25.52 -26.32
CA ASP A 14 -36.06 -24.12 -25.89
C ASP A 14 -37.15 -23.88 -24.84
N ILE A 15 -36.88 -22.97 -23.91
CA ILE A 15 -37.80 -22.60 -22.84
C ILE A 15 -38.06 -21.10 -22.91
N ASP A 16 -39.33 -20.71 -23.01
CA ASP A 16 -39.73 -19.32 -22.77
C ASP A 16 -40.24 -19.21 -21.32
N LEU A 17 -39.53 -18.43 -20.50
CA LEU A 17 -39.92 -18.20 -19.12
C LEU A 17 -41.08 -17.22 -18.98
N GLN A 18 -41.41 -16.47 -20.05
CA GLN A 18 -42.40 -15.39 -20.06
C GLN A 18 -42.21 -14.42 -18.90
N GLY A 19 -40.93 -14.13 -18.57
CA GLY A 19 -40.58 -13.38 -17.39
C GLY A 19 -41.07 -11.94 -17.46
N SER A 20 -41.59 -11.46 -16.33
CA SER A 20 -42.09 -10.10 -16.16
C SER A 20 -42.07 -9.72 -14.67
N ALA A 21 -42.44 -8.48 -14.34
CA ALA A 21 -42.58 -8.07 -12.95
C ALA A 21 -43.60 -8.92 -12.16
N ASP A 22 -44.59 -9.52 -12.85
CA ASP A 22 -45.59 -10.41 -12.25
C ASP A 22 -45.21 -11.90 -12.33
N ASN A 23 -44.14 -12.24 -13.06
CA ASN A 23 -43.65 -13.59 -13.28
C ASN A 23 -42.12 -13.63 -13.13
N LEU A 24 -41.68 -13.57 -11.88
CA LEU A 24 -40.27 -13.56 -11.51
C LEU A 24 -39.66 -14.96 -11.60
N TRP A 25 -38.45 -15.04 -12.15
CA TRP A 25 -37.59 -16.19 -11.99
C TRP A 25 -36.96 -16.19 -10.59
N GLU A 26 -37.07 -17.29 -9.87
CA GLU A 26 -36.28 -17.53 -8.66
C GLU A 26 -34.93 -18.14 -9.05
N PRO A 27 -33.80 -17.42 -8.86
CA PRO A 27 -32.50 -17.89 -9.31
C PRO A 27 -32.08 -19.24 -8.69
N ILE A 28 -31.53 -20.14 -9.51
CA ILE A 28 -31.09 -21.47 -9.07
C ILE A 28 -29.92 -21.33 -8.10
N ASN A 29 -30.09 -21.80 -6.86
CA ASN A 29 -29.02 -21.83 -5.88
C ASN A 29 -28.27 -23.17 -5.87
N ALA A 30 -27.19 -23.22 -6.65
CA ALA A 30 -26.26 -24.36 -6.72
C ALA A 30 -25.06 -24.22 -5.77
N GLU A 31 -25.20 -23.54 -4.63
CA GLU A 31 -24.17 -23.49 -3.58
C GLU A 31 -23.97 -24.84 -2.85
N ASN A 32 -24.92 -25.76 -3.00
CA ASN A 32 -24.86 -27.09 -2.41
C ASN A 32 -23.89 -28.03 -3.15
N ASN A 33 -23.36 -29.03 -2.46
CA ASN A 33 -22.42 -29.99 -3.05
C ASN A 33 -23.08 -31.09 -3.91
N VAL A 34 -24.39 -31.00 -4.18
CA VAL A 34 -25.14 -32.02 -4.93
C VAL A 34 -25.20 -31.67 -6.41
N PHE A 35 -25.38 -30.39 -6.74
CA PHE A 35 -25.41 -29.92 -8.12
C PHE A 35 -24.04 -30.10 -8.77
N ALA A 36 -24.03 -30.67 -9.98
CA ALA A 36 -22.82 -30.93 -10.76
C ALA A 36 -22.88 -30.25 -12.13
N GLU A 37 -24.01 -30.34 -12.84
CA GLU A 37 -24.10 -29.94 -14.25
C GLU A 37 -25.49 -29.40 -14.64
N PHE A 38 -25.50 -28.33 -15.43
CA PHE A 38 -26.62 -27.91 -16.26
C PHE A 38 -26.16 -27.90 -17.71
N ASP A 39 -26.72 -28.82 -18.49
CA ASP A 39 -26.49 -28.95 -19.92
C ASP A 39 -27.68 -28.29 -20.67
N GLY A 40 -27.42 -27.16 -21.31
CA GLY A 40 -28.42 -26.48 -22.10
C GLY A 40 -28.80 -27.22 -23.38
N GLY A 41 -28.09 -28.29 -23.78
CA GLY A 41 -28.42 -29.06 -24.98
C GLY A 41 -28.40 -28.24 -26.27
N LYS A 42 -27.71 -27.09 -26.28
CA LYS A 42 -27.72 -26.05 -27.32
C LYS A 42 -29.08 -25.35 -27.49
N HIS A 43 -29.93 -25.42 -26.48
CA HIS A 43 -31.21 -24.74 -26.43
C HIS A 43 -31.09 -23.34 -25.85
N THR A 44 -32.16 -22.58 -26.04
CA THR A 44 -32.30 -21.20 -25.57
C THR A 44 -33.31 -21.09 -24.44
N ILE A 45 -32.97 -20.33 -23.41
CA ILE A 45 -33.90 -19.80 -22.43
C ILE A 45 -34.22 -18.36 -22.81
N HIS A 46 -35.48 -18.08 -23.10
CA HIS A 46 -35.98 -16.75 -23.46
C HIS A 46 -36.62 -16.05 -22.27
N ASN A 47 -36.56 -14.72 -22.28
CA ASN A 47 -37.36 -13.83 -21.43
C ASN A 47 -37.14 -14.08 -19.93
N LEU A 48 -35.88 -14.28 -19.52
CA LEU A 48 -35.51 -14.36 -18.11
C LEU A 48 -35.78 -13.01 -17.43
N TYR A 49 -36.52 -13.01 -16.32
CA TYR A 49 -36.77 -11.81 -15.53
C TYR A 49 -36.46 -12.05 -14.06
N VAL A 50 -35.50 -11.31 -13.50
CA VAL A 50 -35.08 -11.42 -12.09
C VAL A 50 -35.12 -10.04 -11.45
N ASP A 51 -35.70 -9.92 -10.27
CA ASP A 51 -35.58 -8.73 -9.42
C ASP A 51 -35.22 -9.14 -7.99
N ASN A 52 -33.92 -9.07 -7.70
CA ASN A 52 -33.35 -9.32 -6.38
C ASN A 52 -32.85 -8.01 -5.74
N TYR A 53 -33.48 -6.88 -6.06
CA TYR A 53 -33.09 -5.57 -5.54
C TYR A 53 -34.28 -4.78 -5.01
N THR A 54 -35.35 -4.63 -5.80
CA THR A 54 -36.47 -3.74 -5.46
C THR A 54 -37.15 -4.18 -4.17
N GLY A 55 -37.15 -3.29 -3.16
CA GLY A 55 -37.76 -3.60 -1.86
C GLY A 55 -36.97 -4.61 -1.01
N HIS A 56 -35.76 -4.98 -1.42
CA HIS A 56 -34.90 -5.93 -0.72
C HIS A 56 -33.66 -5.23 -0.16
N ALA A 57 -33.18 -5.71 1.00
CA ALA A 57 -31.86 -5.32 1.52
C ALA A 57 -30.77 -6.18 0.85
N ASP A 58 -29.53 -5.68 0.84
CA ASP A 58 -28.36 -6.46 0.38
C ASP A 58 -28.05 -7.60 1.38
N ALA A 59 -28.83 -8.67 1.29
CA ALA A 59 -28.83 -9.79 2.23
C ALA A 59 -28.96 -11.15 1.51
N LYS A 60 -28.65 -12.23 2.23
CA LYS A 60 -28.70 -13.60 1.71
C LYS A 60 -30.09 -13.91 1.15
N GLY A 61 -30.12 -14.43 -0.07
CA GLY A 61 -31.34 -14.67 -0.85
C GLY A 61 -31.52 -13.63 -1.96
N TYR A 62 -31.02 -12.41 -1.75
CA TYR A 62 -31.16 -11.28 -2.69
C TYR A 62 -29.83 -10.67 -3.15
N HIS A 63 -28.69 -11.13 -2.62
CA HIS A 63 -27.38 -10.59 -3.02
C HIS A 63 -27.11 -10.65 -4.53
N TYR A 64 -27.60 -11.70 -5.20
CA TYR A 64 -27.20 -12.05 -6.56
C TYR A 64 -28.40 -12.21 -7.50
N GLY A 65 -28.29 -11.72 -8.74
CA GLY A 65 -29.25 -11.95 -9.82
C GLY A 65 -28.67 -12.78 -10.96
N GLY A 66 -29.55 -13.48 -11.70
CA GLY A 66 -29.21 -14.31 -12.86
C GLY A 66 -30.05 -15.59 -12.93
N LEU A 67 -29.82 -16.42 -13.96
CA LEU A 67 -30.40 -17.76 -14.01
C LEU A 67 -29.97 -18.58 -12.79
N PHE A 68 -28.69 -18.47 -12.42
CA PHE A 68 -28.11 -19.03 -11.20
C PHE A 68 -27.84 -17.93 -10.16
N TYR A 69 -28.32 -18.13 -8.93
CA TYR A 69 -27.95 -17.32 -7.77
C TYR A 69 -26.46 -17.50 -7.45
N VAL A 70 -26.08 -18.76 -7.23
CA VAL A 70 -24.70 -19.21 -6.98
C VAL A 70 -24.45 -20.47 -7.81
N LEU A 71 -23.31 -20.55 -8.47
CA LEU A 71 -22.85 -21.71 -9.25
C LEU A 71 -21.63 -22.37 -8.61
N ARG A 72 -21.73 -23.68 -8.36
CA ARG A 72 -20.62 -24.57 -7.95
C ARG A 72 -20.57 -25.84 -8.80
N GLY A 73 -20.58 -25.70 -10.12
CA GLY A 73 -20.61 -26.82 -11.05
C GLY A 73 -20.32 -26.38 -12.48
N THR A 74 -20.79 -27.16 -13.44
CA THR A 74 -20.67 -26.87 -14.87
C THR A 74 -22.00 -26.36 -15.43
N VAL A 75 -21.95 -25.29 -16.21
CA VAL A 75 -23.03 -24.93 -17.14
C VAL A 75 -22.46 -24.96 -18.54
N LYS A 76 -23.15 -25.62 -19.48
CA LYS A 76 -22.67 -25.68 -20.86
C LYS A 76 -23.78 -25.64 -21.89
N ASP A 77 -23.42 -25.30 -23.12
CA ASP A 77 -24.28 -25.43 -24.31
C ASP A 77 -25.63 -24.72 -24.14
N LEU A 78 -25.64 -23.50 -23.59
CA LEU A 78 -26.86 -22.78 -23.25
C LEU A 78 -26.86 -21.37 -23.85
N THR A 79 -27.98 -20.98 -24.46
CA THR A 79 -28.22 -19.56 -24.81
C THR A 79 -29.23 -18.95 -23.85
N ILE A 80 -28.98 -17.72 -23.38
CA ILE A 80 -29.98 -16.86 -22.74
C ILE A 80 -30.26 -15.68 -23.67
N ASP A 81 -31.53 -15.47 -24.00
CA ASP A 81 -31.96 -14.40 -24.89
C ASP A 81 -33.02 -13.53 -24.20
N ASN A 82 -32.89 -12.22 -24.34
CA ASN A 82 -33.83 -11.22 -23.80
C ASN A 82 -33.97 -11.30 -22.27
N ALA A 83 -32.86 -11.25 -21.54
CA ALA A 83 -32.87 -11.25 -20.08
C ALA A 83 -32.96 -9.83 -19.50
N ASN A 84 -33.79 -9.66 -18.48
CA ASN A 84 -33.87 -8.47 -17.64
C ASN A 84 -33.55 -8.83 -16.18
N VAL A 85 -32.45 -8.31 -15.65
CA VAL A 85 -31.97 -8.68 -14.32
C VAL A 85 -31.68 -7.43 -13.49
N THR A 86 -32.45 -7.23 -12.43
CA THR A 86 -32.24 -6.19 -11.41
C THR A 86 -31.67 -6.84 -10.15
N CYS A 87 -30.50 -6.40 -9.67
CA CYS A 87 -29.81 -7.08 -8.56
C CYS A 87 -28.76 -6.20 -7.85
N PHE A 88 -28.34 -6.59 -6.64
CA PHE A 88 -27.15 -5.96 -6.05
C PHE A 88 -25.86 -6.32 -6.81
N ARG A 89 -25.73 -7.59 -7.20
CA ARG A 89 -24.59 -8.18 -7.92
C ARG A 89 -25.09 -9.24 -8.89
N GLY A 90 -24.41 -9.49 -10.00
CA GLY A 90 -24.74 -10.67 -10.81
C GLY A 90 -24.65 -10.50 -12.31
N GLY A 91 -25.13 -11.52 -13.02
CA GLY A 91 -25.15 -11.52 -14.47
C GLY A 91 -26.30 -12.35 -15.00
N ALA A 92 -26.57 -12.26 -16.30
CA ALA A 92 -27.74 -12.95 -16.85
C ALA A 92 -27.66 -14.46 -16.64
N LEU A 93 -26.47 -15.06 -16.78
CA LEU A 93 -26.26 -16.47 -16.50
C LEU A 93 -25.99 -16.74 -15.02
N VAL A 94 -24.95 -16.13 -14.45
CA VAL A 94 -24.51 -16.43 -13.09
C VAL A 94 -24.36 -15.17 -12.25
N GLY A 95 -25.06 -15.16 -11.12
CA GLY A 95 -24.89 -14.20 -10.04
C GLY A 95 -23.49 -14.27 -9.43
N ARG A 96 -23.22 -15.35 -8.69
CA ARG A 96 -21.91 -15.67 -8.12
C ARG A 96 -21.39 -17.05 -8.55
N MET A 97 -20.17 -17.14 -9.05
CA MET A 97 -19.51 -18.41 -9.37
C MET A 97 -18.39 -18.69 -8.36
N ASP A 98 -18.43 -19.82 -7.64
CA ASP A 98 -17.37 -20.17 -6.67
C ASP A 98 -16.34 -21.16 -7.26
N GLN A 99 -16.76 -22.04 -8.17
CA GLN A 99 -15.91 -23.07 -8.78
C GLN A 99 -16.60 -23.69 -10.01
N GLY A 100 -15.84 -24.42 -10.83
CA GLY A 100 -16.37 -25.22 -11.92
C GLY A 100 -16.18 -24.54 -13.28
N SER A 101 -17.15 -24.72 -14.19
CA SER A 101 -16.99 -24.26 -15.57
C SER A 101 -18.24 -23.66 -16.19
N VAL A 102 -18.05 -22.70 -17.10
CA VAL A 102 -19.07 -22.18 -18.00
C VAL A 102 -18.52 -22.35 -19.42
N GLU A 103 -19.15 -23.20 -20.22
CA GLU A 103 -18.59 -23.67 -21.49
C GLU A 103 -19.60 -23.55 -22.63
N ASN A 104 -19.27 -22.86 -23.72
CA ASN A 104 -20.17 -22.72 -24.86
C ASN A 104 -21.55 -22.13 -24.46
N CYS A 105 -21.53 -21.10 -23.61
CA CYS A 105 -22.72 -20.39 -23.16
C CYS A 105 -22.81 -19.00 -23.78
N HIS A 106 -23.98 -18.63 -24.26
CA HIS A 106 -24.18 -17.38 -24.99
C HIS A 106 -25.28 -16.56 -24.34
N VAL A 107 -25.06 -15.26 -24.25
CA VAL A 107 -26.04 -14.32 -23.71
C VAL A 107 -26.26 -13.22 -24.71
N LYS A 108 -27.52 -12.89 -25.03
CA LYS A 108 -27.82 -11.80 -25.95
C LYS A 108 -29.06 -11.01 -25.56
N ASN A 109 -29.10 -9.74 -25.97
CA ASN A 109 -30.21 -8.82 -25.70
C ASN A 109 -30.48 -8.67 -24.20
N VAL A 110 -29.44 -8.33 -23.42
CA VAL A 110 -29.52 -8.28 -21.96
C VAL A 110 -29.66 -6.85 -21.46
N MET A 111 -30.60 -6.64 -20.55
CA MET A 111 -30.65 -5.46 -19.69
C MET A 111 -30.32 -5.88 -18.25
N LEU A 112 -29.20 -5.41 -17.73
CA LEU A 112 -28.80 -5.58 -16.34
C LEU A 112 -28.89 -4.24 -15.63
N THR A 113 -29.52 -4.22 -14.46
CA THR A 113 -29.51 -3.06 -13.56
C THR A 113 -28.96 -3.53 -12.22
N GLY A 114 -27.83 -2.99 -11.77
CA GLY A 114 -27.30 -3.39 -10.47
C GLY A 114 -26.36 -2.41 -9.80
N TYR A 115 -25.82 -2.83 -8.65
CA TYR A 115 -25.02 -1.95 -7.81
C TYR A 115 -23.51 -2.15 -8.02
N GLN A 116 -23.03 -3.39 -7.88
CA GLN A 116 -21.62 -3.72 -8.03
C GLN A 116 -21.41 -5.15 -8.57
N LYS A 117 -20.25 -5.48 -9.13
CA LYS A 117 -19.92 -6.86 -9.57
C LYS A 117 -20.99 -7.41 -10.53
N VAL A 118 -21.28 -6.65 -11.57
CA VAL A 118 -22.31 -6.97 -12.57
C VAL A 118 -21.71 -7.22 -13.94
N ALA A 119 -22.23 -8.19 -14.68
CA ALA A 119 -21.81 -8.44 -16.06
C ALA A 119 -22.81 -9.23 -16.88
N GLY A 120 -22.68 -9.19 -18.21
CA GLY A 120 -23.54 -9.95 -19.11
C GLY A 120 -23.58 -11.45 -18.81
N LEU A 121 -22.42 -12.09 -18.57
CA LEU A 121 -22.35 -13.53 -18.31
C LEU A 121 -22.28 -13.86 -16.81
N VAL A 122 -21.20 -13.46 -16.12
CA VAL A 122 -20.98 -13.77 -14.69
C VAL A 122 -20.69 -12.50 -13.90
N GLY A 123 -21.55 -12.14 -12.95
CA GLY A 123 -21.33 -10.93 -12.16
C GLY A 123 -20.09 -11.01 -11.28
N PHE A 124 -20.03 -12.04 -10.43
CA PHE A 124 -18.98 -12.21 -9.43
C PHE A 124 -18.39 -13.61 -9.46
N VAL A 125 -17.13 -13.75 -9.85
CA VAL A 125 -16.38 -14.97 -9.58
C VAL A 125 -15.73 -14.83 -8.20
N SER A 126 -16.27 -15.54 -7.22
CA SER A 126 -15.85 -15.49 -5.82
C SER A 126 -14.69 -16.43 -5.54
N THR A 127 -13.91 -16.10 -4.50
CA THR A 127 -12.85 -16.96 -3.97
C THR A 127 -13.33 -18.40 -3.73
N GLY A 128 -12.46 -19.35 -4.05
CA GLY A 128 -12.68 -20.78 -3.85
C GLY A 128 -11.37 -21.55 -3.95
N SER A 129 -11.31 -22.75 -3.37
CA SER A 129 -10.13 -23.62 -3.42
C SER A 129 -10.00 -24.42 -4.72
N LYS A 130 -11.01 -24.36 -5.58
CA LYS A 130 -11.06 -25.06 -6.86
C LYS A 130 -11.01 -24.08 -8.01
N ASP A 131 -10.42 -24.55 -9.10
CA ASP A 131 -10.21 -23.80 -10.32
C ASP A 131 -11.54 -23.43 -11.00
N VAL A 132 -11.47 -22.38 -11.82
CA VAL A 132 -12.58 -21.88 -12.63
C VAL A 132 -12.17 -21.87 -14.10
N THR A 133 -13.09 -22.27 -14.97
CA THR A 133 -12.91 -22.14 -16.43
C THR A 133 -14.13 -21.50 -17.06
N ILE A 134 -13.96 -20.44 -17.83
CA ILE A 134 -15.02 -19.84 -18.65
C ILE A 134 -14.49 -19.84 -20.08
N ARG A 135 -15.09 -20.66 -20.95
CA ARG A 135 -14.60 -20.80 -22.32
C ARG A 135 -15.66 -20.85 -23.39
N ASN A 136 -15.31 -20.36 -24.57
CA ASN A 136 -16.16 -20.35 -25.76
C ASN A 136 -17.52 -19.69 -25.53
N CYS A 137 -17.59 -18.73 -24.61
CA CYS A 137 -18.83 -18.03 -24.29
C CYS A 137 -18.94 -16.71 -25.07
N SER A 138 -20.15 -16.18 -25.24
CA SER A 138 -20.33 -14.85 -25.82
C SER A 138 -21.36 -14.01 -25.08
N VAL A 139 -21.16 -12.69 -25.10
CA VAL A 139 -22.14 -11.68 -24.68
C VAL A 139 -22.35 -10.72 -25.84
N ASP A 140 -23.57 -10.62 -26.35
CA ASP A 140 -23.93 -9.70 -27.42
C ASP A 140 -25.07 -8.76 -26.98
N GLN A 141 -24.90 -7.46 -27.21
CA GLN A 141 -25.93 -6.45 -26.88
C GLN A 141 -26.33 -6.49 -25.41
N CYS A 142 -25.43 -6.04 -24.54
CA CYS A 142 -25.64 -5.97 -23.10
C CYS A 142 -25.60 -4.53 -22.61
N ALA A 143 -26.75 -4.04 -22.14
CA ALA A 143 -26.86 -2.75 -21.47
C ALA A 143 -26.81 -2.95 -19.97
N ILE A 144 -25.82 -2.35 -19.31
CA ILE A 144 -25.58 -2.47 -17.88
C ILE A 144 -25.82 -1.10 -17.23
N LYS A 145 -26.75 -1.05 -16.28
CA LYS A 145 -27.21 0.15 -15.61
C LYS A 145 -26.93 0.13 -14.13
N THR A 146 -26.74 1.30 -13.52
CA THR A 146 -26.58 1.42 -12.08
C THR A 146 -27.92 1.55 -11.35
N THR A 147 -28.06 0.89 -10.20
CA THR A 147 -29.13 1.20 -9.24
C THR A 147 -28.86 2.47 -8.43
N THR A 148 -27.65 3.03 -8.52
CA THR A 148 -27.18 4.20 -7.76
C THR A 148 -26.56 5.24 -8.70
N PRO A 149 -27.36 6.02 -9.46
CA PRO A 149 -26.87 6.97 -10.47
C PRO A 149 -25.96 8.07 -9.95
N GLU A 150 -26.00 8.38 -8.65
CA GLU A 150 -25.11 9.37 -8.04
C GLU A 150 -23.67 8.83 -7.92
N GLU A 151 -23.52 7.54 -7.65
CA GLU A 151 -22.23 6.86 -7.46
C GLU A 151 -21.68 6.25 -8.76
N GLY A 152 -22.54 5.57 -9.54
CA GLY A 152 -22.13 4.73 -10.68
C GLY A 152 -21.88 3.27 -10.30
N LEU A 153 -21.63 2.42 -11.30
CA LEU A 153 -21.32 1.00 -11.14
C LEU A 153 -19.88 0.75 -10.65
N TYR A 154 -19.75 -0.13 -9.66
CA TYR A 154 -18.46 -0.67 -9.24
C TYR A 154 -18.22 -2.06 -9.85
N GLN A 155 -17.02 -2.32 -10.37
CA GLN A 155 -16.62 -3.66 -10.84
C GLN A 155 -17.56 -4.26 -11.90
N ALA A 156 -17.94 -3.48 -12.91
CA ALA A 156 -18.81 -3.96 -13.98
C ALA A 156 -18.01 -4.45 -15.19
N GLY A 157 -18.51 -5.50 -15.87
CA GLY A 157 -17.84 -6.12 -17.01
C GLY A 157 -18.83 -6.51 -18.10
N GLY A 158 -18.41 -6.59 -19.36
CA GLY A 158 -19.25 -7.22 -20.39
C GLY A 158 -19.36 -8.73 -20.17
N LEU A 159 -18.23 -9.41 -19.93
CA LEU A 159 -18.17 -10.85 -19.65
C LEU A 159 -18.25 -11.13 -18.15
N ILE A 160 -17.32 -10.56 -17.36
CA ILE A 160 -17.20 -10.79 -15.92
C ILE A 160 -17.06 -9.47 -15.16
N GLY A 161 -17.85 -9.25 -14.12
CA GLY A 161 -17.78 -8.00 -13.37
C GLY A 161 -16.53 -7.95 -12.50
N TYR A 162 -16.45 -8.91 -11.58
CA TYR A 162 -15.36 -9.01 -10.61
C TYR A 162 -14.84 -10.45 -10.51
N LEU A 163 -13.56 -10.62 -10.80
CA LEU A 163 -12.88 -11.92 -10.84
C LEU A 163 -11.90 -12.06 -9.68
N GLN A 164 -12.25 -12.83 -8.66
CA GLN A 164 -11.30 -13.24 -7.61
C GLN A 164 -10.55 -14.50 -8.02
N THR A 165 -9.25 -14.37 -8.24
CA THR A 165 -8.38 -15.50 -8.58
C THR A 165 -7.72 -16.04 -7.32
N PHE A 166 -7.07 -15.19 -6.52
CA PHE A 166 -6.32 -15.57 -5.32
C PHE A 166 -5.47 -16.85 -5.56
N ASP A 167 -5.39 -17.73 -4.57
CA ASP A 167 -4.55 -18.93 -4.61
C ASP A 167 -5.21 -20.12 -5.36
N ARG A 168 -5.67 -19.91 -6.60
CA ARG A 168 -6.17 -20.97 -7.52
C ARG A 168 -5.93 -20.61 -8.99
N ASN A 169 -6.12 -21.58 -9.89
CA ASN A 169 -6.04 -21.31 -11.32
C ASN A 169 -7.37 -20.88 -11.92
N VAL A 170 -7.29 -19.99 -12.90
CA VAL A 170 -8.44 -19.55 -13.71
C VAL A 170 -8.06 -19.58 -15.19
N LEU A 171 -8.97 -20.08 -16.03
CA LEU A 171 -8.85 -20.04 -17.48
C LEU A 171 -10.05 -19.30 -18.09
N ILE A 172 -9.79 -18.23 -18.85
CA ILE A 172 -10.76 -17.47 -19.62
C ILE A 172 -10.35 -17.55 -21.10
N GLU A 173 -11.02 -18.39 -21.88
CA GLU A 173 -10.54 -18.78 -23.21
C GLU A 173 -11.62 -18.69 -24.29
N GLY A 174 -11.30 -18.15 -25.47
CA GLY A 174 -12.20 -18.24 -26.62
C GLY A 174 -13.50 -17.45 -26.45
N ASN A 175 -13.58 -16.51 -25.51
CA ASN A 175 -14.81 -15.77 -25.24
C ASN A 175 -14.91 -14.50 -26.08
N SER A 176 -16.12 -14.04 -26.36
CA SER A 176 -16.37 -12.81 -27.13
C SER A 176 -17.37 -11.88 -26.46
N VAL A 177 -17.16 -10.57 -26.60
CA VAL A 177 -18.14 -9.55 -26.18
C VAL A 177 -18.35 -8.54 -27.31
N SER A 178 -19.60 -8.14 -27.52
CA SER A 178 -20.01 -7.12 -28.50
C SER A 178 -21.20 -6.31 -28.00
N GLY A 179 -21.28 -5.03 -28.38
CA GLY A 179 -22.41 -4.18 -28.01
C GLY A 179 -22.59 -3.99 -26.50
N ILE A 180 -21.49 -3.89 -25.76
CA ILE A 180 -21.48 -3.64 -24.31
C ILE A 180 -21.64 -2.14 -24.06
N SER A 181 -22.53 -1.77 -23.15
CA SER A 181 -22.72 -0.36 -22.74
C SER A 181 -22.96 -0.23 -21.24
N PHE A 182 -22.47 0.87 -20.68
CA PHE A 182 -22.72 1.28 -19.30
C PHE A 182 -23.46 2.62 -19.29
N ASP A 183 -24.42 2.81 -18.38
CA ASP A 183 -25.01 4.14 -18.18
C ASP A 183 -24.09 5.08 -17.38
N LYS A 184 -23.49 4.57 -16.29
CA LYS A 184 -22.50 5.25 -15.47
C LYS A 184 -21.68 4.24 -14.67
N VAL A 185 -20.37 4.41 -14.68
CA VAL A 185 -19.43 3.68 -13.83
C VAL A 185 -18.87 4.60 -12.76
N TYR A 186 -18.38 4.03 -11.66
CA TYR A 186 -17.71 4.79 -10.62
C TYR A 186 -16.43 5.46 -11.15
N GLU A 187 -16.21 6.71 -10.75
CA GLU A 187 -14.99 7.48 -11.01
C GLU A 187 -14.61 8.25 -9.74
N SER A 188 -13.33 8.27 -9.39
CA SER A 188 -12.81 9.11 -8.31
C SER A 188 -13.16 10.59 -8.50
N ALA A 189 -13.42 11.28 -7.40
CA ALA A 189 -13.62 12.72 -7.44
C ALA A 189 -12.39 13.45 -8.04
N PRO A 190 -12.58 14.61 -8.71
CA PRO A 190 -11.50 15.30 -9.41
C PRO A 190 -10.31 15.71 -8.53
N ASP A 191 -10.54 15.93 -7.24
CA ASP A 191 -9.57 16.38 -6.24
C ASP A 191 -8.79 15.23 -5.57
N VAL A 192 -9.15 13.98 -5.84
CA VAL A 192 -8.39 12.80 -5.37
C VAL A 192 -7.02 12.78 -6.05
N ALA A 193 -5.97 12.90 -5.23
CA ALA A 193 -4.58 12.94 -5.71
C ALA A 193 -4.10 11.59 -6.29
N ASP A 194 -4.42 10.46 -5.62
CA ASP A 194 -4.07 9.11 -6.08
C ASP A 194 -5.31 8.33 -6.49
N LYS A 195 -5.81 8.61 -7.70
CA LYS A 195 -6.99 7.91 -8.27
C LYS A 195 -6.76 6.42 -8.48
N VAL A 196 -5.50 5.99 -8.67
CA VAL A 196 -5.16 4.57 -8.83
C VAL A 196 -5.38 3.83 -7.52
N TYR A 197 -4.98 4.43 -6.39
CA TYR A 197 -5.27 3.91 -5.05
C TYR A 197 -6.76 3.97 -4.71
N ASP A 198 -7.42 5.09 -4.99
CA ASP A 198 -8.84 5.31 -4.65
C ASP A 198 -9.78 4.37 -5.39
N MET A 199 -9.56 4.18 -6.70
CA MET A 199 -10.34 3.26 -7.51
C MET A 199 -9.86 1.80 -7.43
N GLU A 200 -8.93 1.47 -6.53
CA GLU A 200 -8.40 0.12 -6.44
C GLU A 200 -9.52 -0.92 -6.27
N GLN A 201 -9.58 -1.88 -7.17
CA GLN A 201 -10.66 -2.88 -7.29
C GLN A 201 -12.04 -2.35 -7.67
N LEU A 202 -12.19 -1.10 -8.11
CA LEU A 202 -13.50 -0.50 -8.45
C LEU A 202 -13.71 -0.31 -9.96
N TYR A 203 -12.70 -0.61 -10.77
CA TYR A 203 -12.73 -0.41 -12.22
C TYR A 203 -13.76 -1.30 -12.91
N SER A 204 -14.36 -0.73 -13.96
CA SER A 204 -15.25 -1.42 -14.88
C SER A 204 -14.61 -1.50 -16.27
N HIS A 205 -15.05 -2.44 -17.10
CA HIS A 205 -14.43 -2.70 -18.41
C HIS A 205 -15.40 -3.35 -19.40
N ALA A 206 -15.16 -3.21 -20.71
CA ALA A 206 -15.97 -3.88 -21.73
C ALA A 206 -15.94 -5.43 -21.62
N PHE A 207 -14.91 -5.99 -20.99
CA PHE A 207 -14.71 -7.45 -20.89
C PHE A 207 -14.70 -7.93 -19.43
N ILE A 208 -13.58 -7.79 -18.71
CA ILE A 208 -13.50 -8.06 -17.27
C ILE A 208 -13.28 -6.76 -16.51
N GLY A 209 -14.23 -6.38 -15.64
CA GLY A 209 -14.14 -5.13 -14.88
C GLY A 209 -12.89 -5.07 -14.02
N THR A 210 -12.74 -6.03 -13.11
CA THR A 210 -11.60 -6.08 -12.18
C THR A 210 -11.18 -7.52 -11.91
N ILE A 211 -9.87 -7.76 -11.91
CA ILE A 211 -9.25 -9.00 -11.43
C ILE A 211 -8.59 -8.74 -10.07
N ALA A 212 -9.08 -9.42 -9.04
CA ALA A 212 -8.51 -9.42 -7.70
C ALA A 212 -7.64 -10.67 -7.49
N ASN A 213 -6.35 -10.54 -7.81
CA ASN A 213 -5.32 -11.56 -7.66
C ASN A 213 -4.38 -11.20 -6.50
N PHE A 214 -4.85 -11.33 -5.25
CA PHE A 214 -4.01 -11.11 -4.08
C PHE A 214 -3.64 -12.39 -3.34
N SER A 215 -2.51 -12.39 -2.65
CA SER A 215 -2.07 -13.48 -1.79
C SER A 215 -1.20 -12.99 -0.64
N THR A 216 -1.23 -13.76 0.46
CA THR A 216 -0.26 -13.63 1.56
C THR A 216 0.94 -14.57 1.39
N LYS A 217 0.93 -15.44 0.36
CA LYS A 217 1.95 -16.48 0.17
C LYS A 217 3.02 -16.02 -0.84
N PRO A 218 4.32 -16.07 -0.48
CA PRO A 218 5.41 -15.69 -1.39
C PRO A 218 5.50 -16.57 -2.65
N THR A 219 4.97 -17.79 -2.57
CA THR A 219 4.98 -18.76 -3.68
C THR A 219 3.82 -18.58 -4.65
N ALA A 220 2.82 -17.74 -4.34
CA ALA A 220 1.57 -17.65 -5.11
C ALA A 220 1.80 -17.33 -6.59
N TYR A 221 2.70 -16.40 -6.90
CA TYR A 221 3.05 -16.01 -8.27
C TYR A 221 3.56 -17.19 -9.12
N TYR A 222 4.17 -18.19 -8.50
CA TYR A 222 4.75 -19.34 -9.20
C TYR A 222 3.81 -20.54 -9.27
N LEU A 223 2.83 -20.62 -8.37
CA LEU A 223 1.92 -21.75 -8.25
C LEU A 223 0.58 -21.54 -8.96
N TYR A 224 0.10 -20.29 -8.97
CA TYR A 224 -1.26 -19.97 -9.42
C TYR A 224 -1.23 -18.95 -10.55
N LYS A 225 -2.12 -19.15 -11.53
CA LYS A 225 -2.29 -18.23 -12.65
C LYS A 225 -3.75 -18.03 -13.03
N ALA A 226 -4.08 -16.82 -13.47
CA ALA A 226 -5.23 -16.56 -14.33
C ALA A 226 -4.73 -16.34 -15.75
N GLU A 227 -5.24 -17.14 -16.68
CA GLU A 227 -4.86 -17.08 -18.09
C GLU A 227 -6.06 -16.66 -18.94
N LEU A 228 -5.90 -15.56 -19.67
CA LEU A 228 -6.82 -15.08 -20.68
C LEU A 228 -6.17 -15.34 -22.04
N ARG A 229 -6.83 -16.07 -22.93
CA ARG A 229 -6.34 -16.29 -24.29
C ARG A 229 -7.46 -16.45 -25.31
N ASP A 230 -7.17 -16.08 -26.55
CA ASP A 230 -8.09 -16.24 -27.69
C ASP A 230 -9.45 -15.55 -27.47
N ASN A 231 -9.49 -14.52 -26.63
CA ASN A 231 -10.70 -13.75 -26.37
C ASN A 231 -10.83 -12.57 -27.34
N THR A 232 -12.05 -12.14 -27.63
CA THR A 232 -12.35 -11.04 -28.54
C THR A 232 -13.21 -9.99 -27.85
N VAL A 233 -12.78 -8.72 -27.92
CA VAL A 233 -13.60 -7.56 -27.54
C VAL A 233 -13.88 -6.78 -28.82
N ALA A 234 -15.12 -6.87 -29.32
CA ALA A 234 -15.48 -6.24 -30.60
C ALA A 234 -15.34 -4.71 -30.53
N GLU A 235 -15.79 -4.12 -29.42
CA GLU A 235 -15.68 -2.69 -29.14
C GLU A 235 -15.32 -2.42 -27.69
N GLN A 236 -14.45 -1.43 -27.46
CA GLN A 236 -14.22 -0.86 -26.13
C GLN A 236 -15.30 0.17 -25.79
N VAL A 237 -15.57 0.36 -24.50
CA VAL A 237 -16.49 1.42 -24.04
C VAL A 237 -15.71 2.70 -23.77
N SER A 238 -16.13 3.80 -24.39
CA SER A 238 -15.53 5.13 -24.17
C SER A 238 -16.01 5.79 -22.89
N GLY A 239 -15.20 6.67 -22.31
CA GLY A 239 -15.61 7.52 -21.17
C GLY A 239 -15.65 6.80 -19.83
N ILE A 240 -15.08 5.59 -19.74
CA ILE A 240 -14.85 4.90 -18.47
C ILE A 240 -13.42 5.16 -17.96
N PRO A 241 -13.21 5.23 -16.63
CA PRO A 241 -11.88 5.45 -16.07
C PRO A 241 -10.88 4.34 -16.39
N THR A 242 -9.62 4.72 -16.61
CA THR A 242 -8.51 3.80 -16.90
C THR A 242 -7.29 4.15 -16.06
N CYS A 243 -6.37 3.19 -15.88
CA CYS A 243 -5.12 3.39 -15.15
C CYS A 243 -3.92 2.74 -15.86
N ASP A 244 -2.77 2.73 -15.19
CA ASP A 244 -1.51 2.10 -15.63
C ASP A 244 -1.58 0.57 -15.79
N ARG A 245 -2.75 -0.02 -15.55
CA ARG A 245 -3.00 -1.47 -15.53
C ARG A 245 -4.14 -1.88 -16.47
N THR A 246 -4.85 -0.90 -17.04
CA THR A 246 -5.97 -1.17 -17.94
C THR A 246 -5.43 -1.62 -19.30
N ASP A 247 -6.06 -2.63 -19.90
CA ASP A 247 -5.74 -3.13 -21.23
C ASP A 247 -7.00 -3.51 -22.01
N GLU A 248 -6.85 -4.22 -23.14
CA GLU A 248 -7.97 -4.65 -23.99
C GLU A 248 -9.00 -5.54 -23.29
N TYR A 249 -8.64 -6.25 -22.23
CA TYR A 249 -9.50 -7.24 -21.57
C TYR A 249 -9.82 -6.89 -20.12
N ILE A 250 -8.99 -6.10 -19.45
CA ILE A 250 -8.99 -5.95 -18.00
C ILE A 250 -9.06 -4.46 -17.63
N GLY A 251 -10.05 -4.08 -16.82
CA GLY A 251 -10.12 -2.73 -16.25
C GLY A 251 -9.03 -2.49 -15.21
N TRP A 252 -8.82 -3.44 -14.30
CA TRP A 252 -7.76 -3.40 -13.29
C TRP A 252 -7.31 -4.79 -12.83
N TRP A 253 -6.03 -4.92 -12.49
CA TRP A 253 -5.46 -6.12 -11.86
C TRP A 253 -4.37 -5.77 -10.84
N ALA A 254 -4.09 -6.70 -9.93
CA ALA A 254 -3.13 -6.50 -8.85
C ALA A 254 -1.70 -6.94 -9.22
N GLY A 255 -0.72 -6.11 -8.89
CA GLY A 255 0.65 -6.57 -8.67
C GLY A 255 0.86 -6.99 -7.21
N ASP A 256 2.09 -7.33 -6.88
CA ASP A 256 2.54 -7.41 -5.49
C ASP A 256 2.31 -6.04 -4.81
N TYR A 257 2.02 -6.06 -3.51
CA TYR A 257 1.74 -4.87 -2.69
C TYR A 257 0.43 -4.14 -2.98
N ASN A 258 -0.55 -4.76 -3.65
CA ASN A 258 -1.90 -4.21 -3.74
C ASN A 258 -2.83 -4.74 -2.62
N SER A 259 -3.78 -3.92 -2.19
CA SER A 259 -4.85 -4.24 -1.22
C SER A 259 -4.37 -4.77 0.12
N GLY A 260 -3.23 -4.23 0.60
CA GLY A 260 -2.59 -4.66 1.85
C GLY A 260 -2.04 -6.08 1.80
N LYS A 261 -1.85 -6.65 0.60
CA LYS A 261 -1.29 -7.99 0.40
C LYS A 261 0.09 -7.90 -0.26
N PRO A 262 1.08 -8.63 0.26
CA PRO A 262 2.46 -8.53 -0.23
C PRO A 262 2.69 -9.25 -1.57
N TYR A 263 1.79 -10.15 -2.00
CA TYR A 263 1.99 -10.96 -3.19
C TYR A 263 0.74 -11.02 -4.07
N ALA A 264 0.96 -11.30 -5.35
CA ALA A 264 -0.09 -11.56 -6.33
C ALA A 264 0.17 -12.86 -7.12
N PRO A 265 -0.85 -13.72 -7.32
CA PRO A 265 -0.86 -14.74 -8.37
C PRO A 265 -0.63 -14.15 -9.76
N LYS A 266 -0.12 -14.97 -10.68
CA LYS A 266 0.26 -14.53 -12.02
C LYS A 266 -0.97 -14.27 -12.90
N ILE A 267 -0.91 -13.24 -13.73
CA ILE A 267 -1.88 -13.02 -14.81
C ILE A 267 -1.15 -13.14 -16.15
N ILE A 268 -1.74 -13.89 -17.07
CA ILE A 268 -1.25 -14.08 -18.43
C ILE A 268 -2.36 -13.69 -19.39
N VAL A 269 -2.06 -12.84 -20.36
CA VAL A 269 -2.98 -12.41 -21.41
C VAL A 269 -2.33 -12.68 -22.76
N ASN A 270 -2.94 -13.54 -23.58
CA ASN A 270 -2.44 -13.93 -24.90
C ASN A 270 -0.95 -14.35 -24.89
N GLY A 271 -0.56 -15.09 -23.85
CA GLY A 271 0.83 -15.55 -23.65
C GLY A 271 1.76 -14.53 -22.97
N GLU A 272 1.36 -13.26 -22.86
CA GLU A 272 2.13 -12.22 -22.18
C GLU A 272 1.83 -12.16 -20.69
N THR A 273 2.87 -12.19 -19.86
CA THR A 273 2.71 -12.11 -18.41
C THR A 273 2.61 -10.65 -17.95
N LYS A 274 1.60 -10.34 -17.14
CA LYS A 274 1.45 -9.03 -16.52
C LYS A 274 2.51 -8.78 -15.45
N ASP A 275 2.94 -7.53 -15.33
CA ASP A 275 4.06 -7.16 -14.48
C ASP A 275 3.71 -7.21 -12.99
N ARG A 276 4.18 -8.24 -12.28
CA ARG A 276 3.97 -8.37 -10.83
C ARG A 276 4.48 -7.16 -10.02
N TRP A 277 5.42 -6.38 -10.54
CA TRP A 277 6.03 -5.25 -9.85
C TRP A 277 5.38 -3.90 -10.21
N ILE A 278 4.24 -3.91 -10.89
CA ILE A 278 3.58 -2.68 -11.37
C ILE A 278 3.41 -1.63 -10.26
N GLU A 279 3.02 -2.03 -9.04
CA GLU A 279 2.88 -1.08 -7.92
C GLU A 279 4.21 -0.54 -7.41
N VAL A 280 5.24 -1.39 -7.36
CA VAL A 280 6.60 -1.00 -6.97
C VAL A 280 7.16 0.04 -7.96
N LYS A 281 6.96 -0.20 -9.26
CA LYS A 281 7.35 0.73 -10.33
C LYS A 281 6.54 2.03 -10.27
N ARG A 282 5.24 1.95 -9.99
CA ARG A 282 4.38 3.13 -9.80
C ARG A 282 4.89 4.00 -8.65
N ILE A 283 5.15 3.42 -7.48
CA ILE A 283 5.67 4.14 -6.31
C ILE A 283 7.06 4.75 -6.61
N TYR A 284 7.94 4.00 -7.27
CA TYR A 284 9.23 4.52 -7.73
C TYR A 284 9.06 5.75 -8.65
N ASN A 285 8.13 5.68 -9.61
CA ASN A 285 7.89 6.75 -10.57
C ASN A 285 7.26 8.00 -9.94
N ILE A 286 6.31 7.86 -9.01
CA ILE A 286 5.73 9.03 -8.33
C ILE A 286 6.76 9.70 -7.41
N LEU A 287 7.64 8.94 -6.74
CA LEU A 287 8.74 9.50 -5.96
C LEU A 287 9.73 10.28 -6.84
N LYS A 288 10.09 9.72 -8.00
CA LYS A 288 10.94 10.40 -8.99
C LYS A 288 10.27 11.64 -9.56
N ALA A 289 8.96 11.59 -9.79
CA ALA A 289 8.21 12.74 -10.24
C ALA A 289 8.24 13.84 -9.18
N GLY A 290 8.03 13.52 -7.89
CA GLY A 290 7.94 14.46 -6.76
C GLY A 290 6.57 15.16 -6.67
N GLY A 291 6.42 16.09 -5.72
CA GLY A 291 5.17 16.80 -5.43
C GLY A 291 4.51 16.29 -4.15
N ASP A 292 3.17 16.30 -4.06
CA ASP A 292 2.48 15.71 -2.91
C ASP A 292 2.23 14.22 -3.15
N ILE A 293 2.87 13.38 -2.34
CA ILE A 293 2.90 11.93 -2.48
C ILE A 293 2.39 11.29 -1.20
N SER A 294 1.56 10.27 -1.34
CA SER A 294 1.07 9.47 -0.22
C SER A 294 1.39 8.00 -0.45
N ILE A 295 1.95 7.36 0.57
CA ILE A 295 2.19 5.91 0.62
C ILE A 295 1.21 5.32 1.63
N TYR A 296 0.28 4.52 1.11
CA TYR A 296 -0.86 4.01 1.90
C TYR A 296 -0.70 2.58 2.40
N ARG A 297 0.39 1.91 2.00
CA ARG A 297 0.60 0.48 2.19
C ARG A 297 2.08 0.14 2.18
N ASP A 298 2.39 -1.07 2.61
CA ASP A 298 3.74 -1.61 2.50
C ASP A 298 4.17 -1.68 1.03
N CYS A 299 5.40 -1.25 0.75
CA CYS A 299 6.03 -1.40 -0.56
C CYS A 299 7.55 -1.47 -0.41
N ASP A 300 8.19 -2.41 -1.11
CA ASP A 300 9.64 -2.60 -1.08
C ASP A 300 10.27 -2.38 -2.46
N LEU A 301 10.89 -1.21 -2.63
CA LEU A 301 11.55 -0.81 -3.87
C LEU A 301 12.79 -1.65 -4.19
N THR A 302 13.30 -2.44 -3.24
CA THR A 302 14.49 -3.28 -3.44
C THR A 302 14.18 -4.59 -4.15
N LYS A 303 12.89 -4.99 -4.22
CA LYS A 303 12.46 -6.27 -4.79
C LYS A 303 12.42 -6.26 -6.32
N CYS A 304 12.12 -5.13 -6.94
CA CYS A 304 12.18 -4.98 -8.39
C CYS A 304 13.56 -4.48 -8.82
N SER A 305 14.21 -5.15 -9.76
CA SER A 305 15.54 -4.76 -10.27
C SER A 305 15.55 -3.39 -10.94
N GLU A 306 14.44 -3.01 -11.57
CA GLU A 306 14.30 -1.75 -12.30
C GLU A 306 14.16 -0.55 -11.35
N THR A 307 13.80 -0.78 -10.09
CA THR A 307 13.57 0.27 -9.10
C THR A 307 14.69 0.35 -8.07
N LYS A 308 15.91 -0.16 -8.37
CA LYS A 308 17.06 -0.11 -7.44
C LYS A 308 17.91 1.14 -7.55
N ALA A 309 17.77 1.88 -8.64
CA ALA A 309 18.54 3.11 -8.86
C ALA A 309 18.16 4.20 -7.84
N ALA A 310 19.08 5.14 -7.63
CA ALA A 310 18.82 6.33 -6.84
C ALA A 310 17.62 7.12 -7.40
N ILE A 311 16.84 7.68 -6.49
CA ILE A 311 15.70 8.55 -6.72
C ILE A 311 16.13 9.96 -6.30
N ALA A 312 16.49 10.78 -7.29
CA ALA A 312 16.83 12.18 -7.05
C ALA A 312 15.54 12.99 -6.87
N ILE A 313 15.38 13.62 -5.70
CA ILE A 313 14.29 14.55 -5.43
C ILE A 313 14.75 15.94 -5.87
N GLU A 314 14.40 16.32 -7.10
CA GLU A 314 14.86 17.55 -7.75
C GLU A 314 13.86 18.71 -7.60
N LYS A 315 12.61 18.41 -7.22
CA LYS A 315 11.56 19.41 -6.99
C LYS A 315 10.98 19.31 -5.58
N PRO A 316 10.38 20.40 -5.05
CA PRO A 316 9.71 20.37 -3.76
C PRO A 316 8.71 19.22 -3.67
N THR A 317 8.86 18.39 -2.64
CA THR A 317 8.11 17.15 -2.47
C THR A 317 7.68 16.98 -1.01
N THR A 318 6.41 16.65 -0.80
CA THR A 318 5.87 16.23 0.49
C THR A 318 5.54 14.74 0.40
N LEU A 319 6.29 13.90 1.11
CA LEU A 319 6.05 12.48 1.24
C LEU A 319 5.27 12.20 2.54
N THR A 320 4.03 11.75 2.39
CA THR A 320 3.17 11.32 3.50
C THR A 320 3.14 9.80 3.57
N ILE A 321 3.48 9.20 4.70
CA ILE A 321 3.41 7.75 4.91
C ILE A 321 2.27 7.46 5.89
N ALA A 322 1.24 6.78 5.41
CA ALA A 322 0.05 6.49 6.17
C ALA A 322 0.32 5.54 7.34
N GLN A 323 -0.61 5.49 8.29
CA GLN A 323 -0.54 4.55 9.40
C GLN A 323 -0.48 3.11 8.88
N ASN A 324 0.38 2.29 9.51
CA ASN A 324 0.61 0.90 9.13
C ASN A 324 1.17 0.69 7.70
N ALA A 325 1.68 1.75 7.05
CA ALA A 325 2.41 1.63 5.80
C ALA A 325 3.93 1.69 6.04
N THR A 326 4.67 0.85 5.33
CA THR A 326 6.13 0.81 5.34
C THR A 326 6.68 0.98 3.93
N LEU A 327 7.48 2.03 3.70
CA LEU A 327 8.26 2.18 2.47
C LEU A 327 9.68 1.67 2.69
N THR A 328 10.02 0.54 2.07
CA THR A 328 11.38 -0.01 2.09
C THR A 328 12.15 0.45 0.86
N VAL A 329 13.32 1.03 1.10
CA VAL A 329 14.21 1.58 0.06
C VAL A 329 15.60 0.96 0.14
N GLY A 330 16.35 1.03 -0.97
CA GLY A 330 17.75 0.63 -1.04
C GLY A 330 18.69 1.61 -0.34
N LYS A 331 19.97 1.22 -0.25
CA LYS A 331 21.01 2.10 0.31
C LYS A 331 21.12 3.40 -0.47
N GLN A 332 21.01 4.53 0.24
CA GLN A 332 21.11 5.88 -0.34
C GLN A 332 20.17 6.05 -1.55
N GLN A 333 19.03 5.38 -1.51
CA GLN A 333 18.14 5.41 -2.65
C GLN A 333 17.37 6.73 -2.72
N ILE A 334 16.99 7.33 -1.60
CA ILE A 334 16.36 8.65 -1.59
C ILE A 334 17.45 9.71 -1.48
N VAL A 335 17.70 10.42 -2.58
CA VAL A 335 18.71 11.48 -2.66
C VAL A 335 17.99 12.82 -2.80
N ASN A 336 17.92 13.60 -1.72
CA ASN A 336 17.31 14.91 -1.74
C ASN A 336 18.28 15.96 -2.29
N LYS A 337 17.88 16.61 -3.38
CA LYS A 337 18.60 17.72 -4.04
C LYS A 337 17.81 19.02 -4.01
N SER A 338 16.65 19.02 -3.34
CA SER A 338 15.67 20.09 -3.37
C SER A 338 15.06 20.29 -1.98
N LYS A 339 13.73 20.43 -1.88
CA LYS A 339 13.00 20.46 -0.61
C LYS A 339 12.19 19.17 -0.45
N LEU A 340 12.50 18.39 0.57
CA LEU A 340 11.77 17.16 0.91
C LEU A 340 11.19 17.31 2.31
N THR A 341 9.86 17.23 2.42
CA THR A 341 9.16 17.09 3.70
C THR A 341 8.65 15.66 3.82
N VAL A 342 8.95 14.97 4.91
CA VAL A 342 8.44 13.63 5.21
C VAL A 342 7.57 13.69 6.46
N LYS A 343 6.36 13.14 6.38
CA LYS A 343 5.37 13.17 7.46
C LYS A 343 4.49 11.92 7.43
N GLY A 344 3.66 11.79 8.46
CA GLY A 344 2.72 10.68 8.65
C GLY A 344 3.22 9.64 9.65
N PRO A 345 2.30 8.88 10.26
CA PRO A 345 2.62 7.93 11.33
C PRO A 345 3.22 6.61 10.82
N GLY A 346 3.38 6.44 9.51
CA GLY A 346 3.99 5.25 8.92
C GLY A 346 5.50 5.17 9.12
N SER A 347 6.13 4.24 8.40
CA SER A 347 7.55 3.96 8.55
C SER A 347 8.30 3.90 7.22
N MET A 348 9.61 4.16 7.29
CA MET A 348 10.55 3.84 6.23
C MET A 348 11.63 2.91 6.75
N SER A 349 12.09 2.00 5.89
CA SER A 349 13.23 1.16 6.21
C SER A 349 14.22 1.07 5.06
N ALA A 350 15.49 0.85 5.39
CA ALA A 350 16.51 0.53 4.41
C ALA A 350 17.51 -0.49 4.99
N THR A 351 18.29 -1.10 4.10
CA THR A 351 19.48 -1.85 4.57
C THR A 351 20.42 -0.90 5.30
N ASP A 352 20.64 0.29 4.73
CA ASP A 352 21.52 1.34 5.27
C ASP A 352 21.12 2.65 4.57
N TYR A 353 21.34 3.84 5.15
CA TYR A 353 21.04 5.16 4.57
C TYR A 353 19.65 5.29 3.92
N ILE A 354 18.64 5.67 4.71
CA ILE A 354 17.32 5.97 4.13
C ILE A 354 17.41 7.25 3.28
N PHE A 355 17.97 8.32 3.86
CA PHE A 355 18.07 9.63 3.21
C PHE A 355 19.51 10.09 3.05
N MET A 356 19.83 10.52 1.83
CA MET A 356 20.97 11.37 1.52
C MET A 356 20.46 12.79 1.26
N ASN A 357 20.75 13.74 2.16
CA ASN A 357 20.39 15.15 1.97
C ASN A 357 21.61 15.93 1.47
N GLU A 358 21.66 16.25 0.19
CA GLU A 358 22.82 16.90 -0.43
C GLU A 358 22.99 18.36 0.01
N ALA A 359 24.20 18.89 -0.20
CA ALA A 359 24.47 20.30 0.02
C ALA A 359 23.51 21.19 -0.80
N GLY A 360 22.95 22.22 -0.18
CA GLY A 360 21.95 23.11 -0.79
C GLY A 360 20.51 22.60 -0.73
N ALA A 361 20.28 21.34 -0.32
CA ALA A 361 18.94 20.79 -0.14
C ALA A 361 18.39 21.03 1.29
N THR A 362 17.07 20.95 1.45
CA THR A 362 16.38 21.01 2.74
C THR A 362 15.54 19.75 2.95
N LEU A 363 15.83 19.02 4.02
CA LEU A 363 15.04 17.90 4.50
C LEU A 363 14.27 18.33 5.74
N THR A 364 12.96 18.08 5.79
CA THR A 364 12.13 18.27 6.98
C THR A 364 11.46 16.95 7.34
N ILE A 365 11.67 16.46 8.56
CA ILE A 365 10.97 15.30 9.11
C ILE A 365 10.00 15.79 10.17
N GLU A 366 8.71 15.57 9.96
CA GLU A 366 7.68 16.00 10.92
C GLU A 366 7.41 14.94 11.99
N ASN A 367 7.34 13.67 11.61
CA ASN A 367 7.15 12.49 12.45
C ASN A 367 7.42 11.21 11.64
N GLY A 368 7.14 10.04 12.22
CA GLY A 368 7.29 8.71 11.60
C GLY A 368 8.39 7.87 12.25
N THR A 369 8.55 6.64 11.76
CA THR A 369 9.58 5.70 12.21
C THR A 369 10.54 5.37 11.07
N TYR A 370 11.84 5.49 11.33
CA TYR A 370 12.88 5.38 10.31
C TYR A 370 13.96 4.38 10.76
N THR A 371 14.05 3.25 10.08
CA THR A 371 14.87 2.12 10.52
C THR A 371 15.91 1.74 9.47
N ALA A 372 17.19 1.95 9.78
CA ALA A 372 18.29 1.32 9.04
C ALA A 372 18.61 -0.04 9.68
N THR A 373 18.69 -1.11 8.91
CA THR A 373 18.78 -2.47 9.47
C THR A 373 20.22 -2.98 9.63
N LYS A 374 21.18 -2.43 8.88
CA LYS A 374 22.59 -2.82 8.88
C LYS A 374 23.49 -1.61 8.64
N ALA A 375 24.72 -1.68 9.15
CA ALA A 375 25.80 -0.80 8.72
C ALA A 375 26.57 -1.51 7.61
N THR A 376 26.57 -0.96 6.40
CA THR A 376 27.32 -1.52 5.27
C THR A 376 28.71 -0.88 5.12
N ASP A 377 28.97 0.15 5.91
CA ASP A 377 30.30 0.69 6.22
C ASP A 377 30.43 0.87 7.75
N ALA A 378 31.39 1.66 8.23
CA ALA A 378 31.53 1.92 9.67
C ALA A 378 30.32 2.67 10.29
N ASN A 379 29.39 3.14 9.45
CA ASN A 379 28.26 3.96 9.85
C ASN A 379 26.94 3.28 9.42
N GLY A 380 26.03 3.11 10.36
CA GLY A 380 24.68 2.56 10.15
C GLY A 380 23.65 3.67 10.22
N VAL A 381 23.50 4.39 9.12
CA VAL A 381 22.93 5.74 9.09
C VAL A 381 21.48 5.73 8.64
N VAL A 382 20.61 6.50 9.27
CA VAL A 382 19.25 6.75 8.80
C VAL A 382 19.22 8.00 7.92
N ILE A 383 19.80 9.11 8.41
CA ILE A 383 19.95 10.37 7.68
C ILE A 383 21.41 10.75 7.58
N TYR A 384 21.91 10.88 6.35
CA TYR A 384 23.19 11.52 6.06
C TYR A 384 22.94 12.93 5.53
N ASN A 385 23.29 13.94 6.33
CA ASN A 385 23.03 15.35 6.03
C ASN A 385 24.30 16.10 5.62
N GLN A 386 24.24 16.74 4.45
CA GLN A 386 25.18 17.72 3.92
C GLN A 386 24.54 19.10 3.66
N GLY A 387 23.21 19.19 3.76
CA GLY A 387 22.42 20.40 3.57
C GLY A 387 21.77 20.89 4.86
N ILE A 388 20.51 21.32 4.78
CA ILE A 388 19.69 21.72 5.93
C ILE A 388 18.74 20.58 6.29
N CYS A 389 18.71 20.18 7.56
CA CYS A 389 17.82 19.15 8.08
C CYS A 389 17.06 19.66 9.31
N HIS A 390 15.73 19.63 9.25
CA HIS A 390 14.86 19.97 10.37
C HIS A 390 14.08 18.74 10.82
N ILE A 391 14.35 18.26 12.03
CA ILE A 391 13.63 17.14 12.64
C ILE A 391 12.73 17.73 13.72
N LYS A 392 11.41 17.71 13.48
CA LYS A 392 10.42 18.14 14.46
C LYS A 392 10.14 17.04 15.48
N ASN A 393 9.97 15.80 15.00
CA ASN A 393 9.73 14.61 15.80
C ASN A 393 9.99 13.35 14.96
N GLY A 394 9.99 12.17 15.59
CA GLY A 394 10.11 10.86 14.95
C GLY A 394 10.95 9.89 15.77
N THR A 395 10.98 8.63 15.35
CA THR A 395 11.89 7.62 15.89
C THR A 395 12.89 7.22 14.81
N PHE A 396 14.17 7.37 15.10
CA PHE A 396 15.27 7.05 14.21
C PHE A 396 16.09 5.94 14.84
N ASP A 397 16.23 4.84 14.11
CA ASP A 397 16.83 3.61 14.62
C ASP A 397 17.85 3.05 13.62
N GLY A 398 19.13 3.36 13.86
CA GLY A 398 20.26 2.93 13.06
C GLY A 398 21.28 2.15 13.88
N PRO A 399 22.03 1.22 13.26
CA PRO A 399 23.05 0.43 13.96
C PRO A 399 24.40 1.16 14.12
N GLY A 400 24.51 2.42 13.68
CA GLY A 400 25.72 3.25 13.84
C GLY A 400 25.38 4.69 14.24
N PHE A 401 26.02 5.68 13.60
CA PHE A 401 25.56 7.06 13.66
C PHE A 401 24.21 7.22 12.95
N THR A 402 23.13 6.89 13.65
CA THR A 402 21.75 7.00 13.19
C THR A 402 21.48 8.32 12.47
N LEU A 403 22.01 9.43 12.97
CA LEU A 403 21.97 10.74 12.31
C LEU A 403 23.39 11.29 12.15
N MET A 404 23.78 11.60 10.91
CA MET A 404 25.07 12.22 10.59
C MET A 404 24.87 13.62 10.01
N ASN A 405 25.48 14.62 10.63
CA ASN A 405 25.53 16.00 10.16
C ASN A 405 26.99 16.37 9.86
N THR A 406 27.34 16.55 8.59
CA THR A 406 28.74 16.62 8.17
C THR A 406 29.07 17.79 7.24
N GLY A 407 30.33 18.20 7.23
CA GLY A 407 30.83 19.22 6.32
C GLY A 407 30.38 20.62 6.73
N SER A 408 29.48 21.24 5.95
CA SER A 408 28.89 22.57 6.22
C SER A 408 27.38 22.50 6.46
N ALA A 409 26.90 21.33 6.87
CA ALA A 409 25.48 21.05 7.06
C ALA A 409 24.90 21.72 8.31
N ASP A 410 23.60 21.99 8.28
CA ASP A 410 22.81 22.47 9.41
C ASP A 410 21.76 21.43 9.78
N MET A 411 21.76 20.97 11.03
CA MET A 411 20.73 20.08 11.56
C MET A 411 20.12 20.68 12.82
N THR A 412 18.79 20.78 12.84
CA THR A 412 18.01 21.14 14.02
C THR A 412 17.10 19.98 14.42
N ILE A 413 17.19 19.56 15.69
CA ILE A 413 16.33 18.54 16.28
C ILE A 413 15.49 19.20 17.37
N GLU A 414 14.18 19.23 17.18
CA GLU A 414 13.23 19.81 18.14
C GLU A 414 12.74 18.77 19.15
N ASN A 415 12.47 17.55 18.68
CA ASN A 415 12.03 16.41 19.48
C ASN A 415 12.28 15.09 18.73
N GLY A 416 11.99 13.96 19.38
CA GLY A 416 12.06 12.61 18.81
C GLY A 416 13.00 11.69 19.56
N ASN A 417 13.12 10.45 19.08
CA ASN A 417 13.99 9.42 19.63
C ASN A 417 15.09 9.08 18.62
N VAL A 418 16.35 9.22 19.02
CA VAL A 418 17.51 8.90 18.20
C VAL A 418 18.28 7.77 18.88
N ILE A 419 18.13 6.57 18.36
CA ILE A 419 18.54 5.32 19.01
C ILE A 419 19.90 4.87 18.48
N ASN A 420 20.72 4.37 19.39
CA ASN A 420 22.04 3.79 19.23
C ASN A 420 21.91 2.29 19.56
N ARG A 421 21.81 1.41 18.56
CA ARG A 421 21.67 -0.05 18.81
C ARG A 421 22.96 -0.72 19.33
N ASN A 422 23.54 -0.22 20.42
CA ASN A 422 24.87 -0.60 20.88
C ASN A 422 25.91 -0.51 19.76
N SER A 423 25.87 0.60 18.99
CA SER A 423 26.81 0.84 17.90
C SER A 423 28.25 0.65 18.40
N PRO A 424 29.15 0.05 17.60
CA PRO A 424 30.58 0.01 17.91
C PRO A 424 31.17 1.41 18.15
N THR A 425 30.62 2.46 17.54
CA THR A 425 31.06 3.84 17.74
C THR A 425 30.62 4.40 19.09
N GLY A 426 29.52 3.89 19.67
CA GLY A 426 28.97 4.36 20.93
C GLY A 426 28.15 5.65 20.84
N TYR A 427 27.89 6.21 19.64
CA TYR A 427 27.10 7.44 19.49
C TYR A 427 26.09 7.35 18.34
N ALA A 428 24.83 7.75 18.57
CA ALA A 428 23.81 7.78 17.52
C ALA A 428 23.76 9.09 16.72
N LEU A 429 24.18 10.22 17.30
CA LEU A 429 24.18 11.52 16.62
C LEU A 429 25.59 12.07 16.49
N MET A 430 25.99 12.41 15.26
CA MET A 430 27.30 13.01 14.99
C MET A 430 27.19 14.37 14.29
N ALA A 431 27.95 15.35 14.78
CA ALA A 431 28.26 16.59 14.08
C ALA A 431 29.76 16.66 13.79
N ALA A 432 30.13 16.76 12.51
CA ALA A 432 31.53 16.68 12.09
C ALA A 432 31.90 17.75 11.05
N GLY A 433 32.95 18.52 11.33
CA GLY A 433 33.56 19.49 10.42
C GLY A 433 33.29 20.95 10.80
N GLY A 434 34.23 21.84 10.51
CA GLY A 434 34.22 23.24 10.97
C GLY A 434 33.03 24.10 10.53
N GLY A 435 32.35 23.71 9.44
CA GLY A 435 31.14 24.37 8.96
C GLY A 435 29.84 23.77 9.48
N SER A 436 29.90 22.59 10.11
CA SER A 436 28.72 21.86 10.59
C SER A 436 28.08 22.59 11.77
N LYS A 437 26.75 22.69 11.75
CA LYS A 437 25.93 23.24 12.83
C LYS A 437 24.90 22.21 13.28
N LEU A 438 24.89 21.88 14.56
CA LEU A 438 23.89 21.02 15.17
C LEU A 438 23.20 21.78 16.30
N THR A 439 21.87 21.88 16.24
CA THR A 439 21.03 22.43 17.30
C THR A 439 20.10 21.35 17.83
N VAL A 440 20.17 21.06 19.13
CA VAL A 440 19.29 20.12 19.82
C VAL A 440 18.46 20.88 20.85
N LYS A 441 17.14 20.89 20.67
CA LYS A 441 16.20 21.57 21.58
C LYS A 441 15.45 20.61 22.50
N GLY A 442 15.35 19.33 22.14
CA GLY A 442 14.54 18.33 22.82
C GLY A 442 14.71 16.92 22.24
N GLY A 443 13.94 15.97 22.76
CA GLY A 443 13.97 14.55 22.39
C GLY A 443 14.85 13.69 23.29
N ARG A 444 14.85 12.37 23.04
CA ARG A 444 15.72 11.38 23.69
C ARG A 444 16.79 10.93 22.68
N ILE A 445 18.05 11.24 22.95
CA ILE A 445 19.16 11.03 22.03
C ILE A 445 20.21 10.15 22.70
N GLU A 446 20.50 9.01 22.09
CA GLU A 446 21.49 8.06 22.58
C GLU A 446 22.91 8.45 22.13
N ALA A 447 23.40 9.47 22.83
CA ALA A 447 24.73 10.05 22.79
C ALA A 447 25.08 10.87 21.54
N ILE A 448 25.89 11.90 21.77
CA ILE A 448 26.31 12.89 20.78
C ILE A 448 27.83 12.90 20.62
N GLN A 449 28.29 12.90 19.38
CA GLN A 449 29.69 13.12 19.03
C GLN A 449 29.85 14.47 18.30
N SER A 450 30.67 15.35 18.86
CA SER A 450 30.98 16.68 18.32
C SER A 450 32.46 16.76 17.95
N ILE A 451 32.77 16.76 16.64
CA ILE A 451 34.15 16.61 16.17
C ILE A 451 34.56 17.60 15.06
N GLY A 452 35.87 17.81 14.92
CA GLY A 452 36.45 18.46 13.74
C GLY A 452 36.02 19.92 13.53
N GLY A 453 35.74 20.66 14.61
CA GLY A 453 35.34 22.07 14.56
C GLY A 453 33.84 22.32 14.49
N ALA A 454 33.00 21.29 14.58
CA ALA A 454 31.54 21.43 14.53
C ALA A 454 31.01 22.39 15.61
N ASN A 455 29.99 23.18 15.27
CA ASN A 455 29.31 24.07 16.19
C ASN A 455 28.04 23.38 16.70
N VAL A 456 27.98 23.07 17.98
CA VAL A 456 26.89 22.32 18.59
C VAL A 456 26.23 23.16 19.67
N THR A 457 24.91 23.26 19.63
CA THR A 457 24.11 23.94 20.65
C THR A 457 23.05 22.98 21.19
N ILE A 458 23.06 22.76 22.50
CA ILE A 458 22.10 21.88 23.17
C ILE A 458 21.36 22.72 24.20
N SER A 459 20.05 22.87 24.03
CA SER A 459 19.20 23.66 24.93
C SER A 459 18.15 22.82 25.67
N GLY A 460 18.04 21.52 25.36
CA GLY A 460 17.07 20.63 25.97
C GLY A 460 17.19 19.19 25.45
N GLY A 461 16.33 18.30 25.96
CA GLY A 461 16.31 16.88 25.65
C GLY A 461 17.03 16.01 26.69
N THR A 462 16.87 14.70 26.57
CA THR A 462 17.56 13.68 27.36
C THR A 462 18.66 13.09 26.50
N ILE A 463 19.91 13.42 26.82
CA ILE A 463 21.11 12.95 26.13
C ILE A 463 21.76 11.89 27.01
N LEU A 464 21.75 10.65 26.57
CA LEU A 464 22.22 9.54 27.40
C LEU A 464 23.07 8.56 26.62
N ASN A 465 23.88 7.76 27.32
CA ASN A 465 24.63 6.68 26.70
C ASN A 465 24.61 5.41 27.54
N ASP A 466 23.61 4.57 27.31
CA ASP A 466 23.46 3.31 28.04
C ASP A 466 24.33 2.17 27.48
N CYS A 467 25.08 2.40 26.40
CA CYS A 467 25.85 1.35 25.72
C CYS A 467 27.34 1.35 26.09
N GLN A 468 28.03 2.47 25.86
CA GLN A 468 29.46 2.63 26.16
C GLN A 468 29.85 4.10 26.05
N TYR A 469 30.71 4.58 26.96
CA TYR A 469 31.29 5.94 26.97
C TYR A 469 30.39 7.03 27.58
N TYR A 470 30.27 8.17 26.90
CA TYR A 470 29.80 9.45 27.46
C TYR A 470 28.49 9.86 26.78
N ALA A 471 27.65 10.66 27.44
CA ALA A 471 26.48 11.26 26.80
C ALA A 471 26.90 12.24 25.70
N LEU A 472 27.96 13.01 25.95
CA LEU A 472 28.57 13.91 24.96
C LEU A 472 30.08 13.70 24.89
N TYR A 473 30.57 13.41 23.68
CA TYR A 473 31.99 13.40 23.36
C TYR A 473 32.37 14.58 22.46
N ASN A 474 33.28 15.43 22.93
CA ASN A 474 33.76 16.60 22.20
C ASN A 474 35.24 16.47 21.86
N GLU A 475 35.57 16.40 20.56
CA GLU A 475 36.94 16.33 20.05
C GLU A 475 37.15 17.38 18.95
N GLY A 476 37.57 18.57 19.37
CA GLY A 476 37.80 19.71 18.48
C GLY A 476 36.50 20.44 18.11
N GLY A 477 35.35 19.98 18.60
CA GLY A 477 34.07 20.67 18.49
C GLY A 477 33.99 21.93 19.36
N LYS A 478 33.03 22.79 19.01
CA LYS A 478 32.62 24.01 19.74
C LYS A 478 31.20 23.81 20.23
N THR A 479 31.06 23.33 21.46
CA THR A 479 29.76 22.96 22.02
C THR A 479 29.30 23.94 23.09
N THR A 480 28.04 24.34 23.04
CA THR A 480 27.38 25.15 24.08
C THR A 480 26.18 24.37 24.60
N ILE A 481 26.10 24.20 25.91
CA ILE A 481 24.99 23.54 26.59
C ILE A 481 24.29 24.59 27.46
N THR A 482 23.02 24.85 27.22
CA THR A 482 22.19 25.77 28.01
C THR A 482 21.04 25.07 28.72
N GLY A 483 20.86 23.76 28.51
CA GLY A 483 19.79 22.95 29.08
C GLY A 483 19.83 21.51 28.61
N GLY A 484 18.93 20.68 29.13
CA GLY A 484 18.86 19.24 28.87
C GLY A 484 19.30 18.39 30.07
N TYR A 485 19.21 17.07 29.90
CA TYR A 485 19.54 16.06 30.89
C TYR A 485 20.65 15.17 30.32
N PHE A 486 21.75 14.96 31.05
CA PHE A 486 22.94 14.26 30.55
C PHE A 486 23.30 13.08 31.47
N SER A 487 23.47 11.90 30.86
CA SER A 487 23.75 10.65 31.58
C SER A 487 24.72 9.78 30.78
N GLY A 488 25.96 9.68 31.25
CA GLY A 488 26.98 8.81 30.67
C GLY A 488 26.74 7.32 30.97
N TYR A 489 27.52 6.45 30.32
CA TYR A 489 27.51 5.03 30.68
C TYR A 489 27.95 4.88 32.16
N PRO A 490 27.41 3.90 32.93
CA PRO A 490 27.72 3.78 34.35
C PRO A 490 29.22 3.85 34.68
N GLY A 491 29.60 4.85 35.50
CA GLY A 491 30.97 5.11 35.92
C GLY A 491 31.81 5.95 34.95
N MET A 492 31.25 6.37 33.83
CA MET A 492 31.86 7.31 32.88
C MET A 492 31.37 8.73 33.13
N LYS A 493 32.07 9.71 32.53
CA LYS A 493 31.63 11.10 32.56
C LYS A 493 30.37 11.31 31.72
N ASP A 494 29.52 12.23 32.13
CA ASP A 494 28.41 12.71 31.30
C ASP A 494 28.93 13.43 30.05
N VAL A 495 29.89 14.34 30.26
CA VAL A 495 30.54 15.12 29.20
C VAL A 495 32.02 14.86 29.19
N HIS A 496 32.56 14.42 28.05
CA HIS A 496 34.00 14.24 27.84
C HIS A 496 34.54 15.22 26.81
N ILE A 497 35.62 15.92 27.19
CA ILE A 497 36.32 16.89 26.34
C ILE A 497 37.70 16.34 26.03
N ALA A 498 37.89 15.80 24.83
CA ALA A 498 39.19 15.37 24.34
C ALA A 498 40.00 16.56 23.80
N SER A 499 39.33 17.48 23.10
CA SER A 499 39.88 18.76 22.63
C SER A 499 38.74 19.71 22.22
N GLY A 500 39.05 20.95 21.84
CA GLY A 500 38.04 21.97 21.48
C GLY A 500 37.49 22.72 22.68
N THR A 501 36.26 23.22 22.57
CA THR A 501 35.62 24.03 23.63
C THR A 501 34.23 23.52 23.96
N VAL A 502 33.92 23.39 25.24
CA VAL A 502 32.56 23.14 25.74
C VAL A 502 32.21 24.20 26.77
N ALA A 503 31.11 24.92 26.57
CA ALA A 503 30.58 25.90 27.51
C ALA A 503 29.28 25.36 28.12
N ILE A 504 29.33 24.93 29.38
CA ILE A 504 28.17 24.44 30.13
C ILE A 504 27.57 25.59 30.94
N GLN A 505 26.40 26.06 30.51
CA GLN A 505 25.67 27.22 31.03
C GLN A 505 24.30 26.84 31.61
N GLY A 506 23.92 25.56 31.55
CA GLY A 506 22.66 25.04 32.06
C GLY A 506 22.55 23.52 31.89
N GLY A 507 21.47 22.94 32.43
CA GLY A 507 21.16 21.50 32.31
C GLY A 507 21.36 20.72 33.60
N TYR A 508 20.96 19.44 33.56
CA TYR A 508 21.03 18.48 34.66
C TYR A 508 21.98 17.33 34.31
N PHE A 509 22.77 16.89 35.29
CA PHE A 509 23.86 15.94 35.12
C PHE A 509 23.88 14.92 36.27
N GLU A 510 24.27 13.69 35.99
CA GLU A 510 24.55 12.67 37.02
C GLU A 510 25.83 13.00 37.77
N ASP A 511 26.81 13.60 37.09
CA ASP A 511 28.10 13.99 37.63
C ASP A 511 28.40 15.50 37.49
N ASN A 512 29.46 15.96 38.16
CA ASN A 512 30.00 17.31 38.03
C ASN A 512 31.50 17.29 37.68
N LEU A 513 31.94 16.27 36.94
CA LEU A 513 33.34 15.98 36.61
C LEU A 513 33.89 16.80 35.44
N THR A 514 33.05 17.62 34.83
CA THR A 514 33.40 18.58 33.77
C THR A 514 33.05 19.99 34.24
N ALA A 515 33.95 20.94 34.04
CA ALA A 515 33.78 22.29 34.57
C ALA A 515 32.61 23.03 33.90
N ALA A 516 31.84 23.79 34.70
CA ALA A 516 30.87 24.76 34.20
C ALA A 516 31.59 25.94 33.54
N ALA A 517 30.88 26.66 32.66
CA ALA A 517 31.39 27.89 32.05
C ALA A 517 31.54 29.02 33.08
N ASP A 518 32.39 30.01 32.78
CA ASP A 518 32.57 31.19 33.63
C ASP A 518 31.22 31.87 33.93
N GLY A 519 30.96 32.15 35.21
CA GLY A 519 29.69 32.71 35.68
C GLY A 519 28.60 31.67 35.99
N TYR A 520 28.90 30.37 35.88
CA TYR A 520 27.98 29.27 36.18
C TYR A 520 28.59 28.29 37.20
N VAL A 521 27.74 27.57 37.93
CA VAL A 521 28.13 26.56 38.94
C VAL A 521 27.17 25.37 38.93
N TYR A 522 27.69 24.20 39.33
CA TYR A 522 26.87 23.04 39.69
C TYR A 522 26.26 23.25 41.08
N LYS A 523 24.94 23.07 41.20
CA LYS A 523 24.18 23.07 42.45
C LYS A 523 23.60 21.68 42.67
N ASP A 524 23.62 21.20 43.92
CA ASP A 524 22.96 19.95 44.28
C ASP A 524 21.44 20.13 44.08
N ASN A 525 20.88 19.43 43.10
CA ASN A 525 19.47 19.45 42.79
C ASN A 525 19.08 18.12 42.16
N VAL A 526 18.60 17.20 43.00
CA VAL A 526 18.28 15.84 42.58
C VAL A 526 16.97 15.83 41.82
N GLN A 527 17.02 15.40 40.56
CA GLN A 527 15.84 15.17 39.73
C GLN A 527 15.87 13.76 39.13
N THR A 528 14.70 13.13 39.00
CA THR A 528 14.56 11.86 38.28
C THR A 528 13.69 12.09 37.06
N VAL A 529 14.23 11.83 35.87
CA VAL A 529 13.54 11.96 34.58
C VAL A 529 13.79 10.69 33.78
N ASP A 530 12.72 10.10 33.22
CA ASP A 530 12.76 8.85 32.45
C ASP A 530 13.48 7.68 33.16
N GLY A 531 13.43 7.66 34.50
CA GLY A 531 14.06 6.63 35.32
C GLY A 531 15.56 6.84 35.59
N ILE A 532 16.15 7.94 35.13
CA ILE A 532 17.54 8.34 35.37
C ILE A 532 17.57 9.43 36.44
N THR A 533 18.51 9.34 37.38
CA THR A 533 18.65 10.30 38.49
C THR A 533 19.83 11.23 38.25
N TYR A 534 19.53 12.51 38.06
CA TYR A 534 20.50 13.60 37.88
C TYR A 534 20.72 14.28 39.22
N ASN A 535 21.97 14.39 39.65
CA ASN A 535 22.33 14.88 40.98
C ASN A 535 22.56 16.40 41.00
N TYR A 536 22.95 16.97 39.86
CA TYR A 536 23.41 18.34 39.77
C TYR A 536 22.68 19.13 38.69
N GLU A 537 22.40 20.40 38.99
CA GLU A 537 21.90 21.40 38.04
C GLU A 537 22.96 22.48 37.83
N VAL A 538 23.24 22.84 36.58
CA VAL A 538 24.08 24.02 36.27
C VAL A 538 23.20 25.26 36.19
N ALA A 539 23.56 26.29 36.95
CA ALA A 539 22.86 27.58 36.96
C ALA A 539 23.86 28.74 37.06
N ALA A 540 23.41 29.95 36.70
CA ALA A 540 24.19 31.16 36.92
C ALA A 540 24.54 31.32 38.42
N GLN A 541 25.76 31.81 38.66
CA GLN A 541 26.31 32.07 40.00
C GLN A 541 25.46 33.05 40.81
#